data_AF-A0A8J5R9X9-F1
#
_entry.id   AF-A0A8J5R9X9-F1
#
_cell.length_a   1.000
_cell.length_b   1.000
_cell.length_c   1.000
_cell.angle_alpha   90.00
_cell.angle_beta   90.00
_cell.angle_gamma   90.00
#
_symmetry.space_group_name_H-M   'P 1'
#
loop_
_entity.id
_entity.type
_entity.pdbx_description
1 polymer ?
#
loop_
_entity_poly.entity_id
_entity_poly.type
_entity_poly.pdbx_seq_one_letter_code
_entity_poly.pdbx_strand_id
1 'polypeptide(L)'
;MSFINHIICNKCYYNKRSSNRGFYLTQCGHIFCHQCINTGMSTCQYCQTPDVQTVELTEPLPSAIAYLFTPRHEFLQNMASVANFKFNQMMITDKLLQQGEKYNALKRLYWEQRKTILKIQQMKQKFTTSINELLATQQNHYQLATNSTASDGRYIQPENFFRQENPVPNNLGHVKQNQRLKYPFGRKVAFVNPSNPYDSASPRDTYSPSMNMNTPRSMNPPITPETVIYRANYRRLHRSEGESTTPFSNTSSNINLF
;
A
#
# COMPACT_ATOMS: atom_id res chain seq x y z
N MET A 1 -2.18 -16.95 -45.77
CA MET A 1 -1.56 -16.37 -46.99
C MET A 1 -0.58 -15.30 -46.55
N SER A 2 0.67 -15.37 -46.99
CA SER A 2 1.70 -14.38 -46.60
C SER A 2 1.35 -12.98 -47.14
N PHE A 3 1.37 -11.98 -46.26
CA PHE A 3 1.05 -10.57 -46.60
C PHE A 3 2.02 -9.98 -47.64
N ILE A 4 3.21 -10.59 -47.76
CA ILE A 4 4.26 -10.24 -48.72
C ILE A 4 3.80 -10.41 -50.17
N ASN A 5 2.84 -11.30 -50.42
CA ASN A 5 2.31 -11.55 -51.75
C ASN A 5 1.42 -10.42 -52.29
N HIS A 6 1.09 -9.42 -51.47
CA HIS A 6 0.29 -8.26 -51.90
C HIS A 6 1.12 -6.98 -52.03
N ILE A 7 2.45 -7.11 -52.06
CA ILE A 7 3.38 -5.98 -52.20
C ILE A 7 3.51 -5.57 -53.67
N ILE A 8 3.60 -4.27 -53.89
CA ILE A 8 3.85 -3.64 -55.20
C ILE A 8 5.14 -2.82 -55.16
N CYS A 9 5.81 -2.68 -56.30
CA CYS A 9 6.93 -1.77 -56.44
C CYS A 9 6.43 -0.33 -56.50
N ASN A 10 6.99 0.56 -55.67
CA ASN A 10 6.59 1.97 -55.59
C ASN A 10 7.03 2.80 -56.81
N LYS A 11 7.88 2.28 -57.69
CA LYS A 11 8.29 2.95 -58.95
C LYS A 11 7.46 2.47 -60.15
N CYS A 12 7.39 1.16 -60.35
CA CYS A 12 6.81 0.57 -61.57
C CYS A 12 5.48 -0.15 -61.34
N TYR A 13 4.95 -0.14 -60.11
CA TYR A 13 3.68 -0.78 -59.71
C TYR A 13 3.60 -2.28 -59.96
N TYR A 14 4.74 -2.92 -60.24
CA TYR A 14 4.83 -4.35 -60.48
C TYR A 14 4.53 -5.13 -59.21
N ASN A 15 3.64 -6.13 -59.31
CA ASN A 15 3.15 -6.92 -58.17
C ASN A 15 4.02 -8.16 -57.92
N LYS A 16 4.38 -8.40 -56.67
CA LYS A 16 5.17 -9.58 -56.27
C LYS A 16 4.47 -10.90 -56.58
N ARG A 17 3.14 -11.00 -56.45
CA ARG A 17 2.37 -12.23 -56.71
C ARG A 17 2.60 -12.79 -58.11
N SER A 18 2.89 -11.94 -59.07
CA SER A 18 3.01 -12.29 -60.49
C SER A 18 4.43 -12.69 -60.91
N SER A 19 5.40 -12.77 -59.97
CA SER A 19 6.79 -12.98 -60.35
C SER A 19 7.66 -13.63 -59.27
N ASN A 20 8.76 -14.24 -59.70
CA ASN A 20 9.83 -14.71 -58.82
C ASN A 20 10.93 -13.66 -58.60
N ARG A 21 10.63 -12.37 -58.82
CA ARG A 21 11.62 -11.29 -58.66
C ARG A 21 11.79 -10.92 -57.19
N GLY A 22 13.02 -10.62 -56.80
CA GLY A 22 13.32 -10.04 -55.49
C GLY A 22 12.67 -8.67 -55.30
N PHE A 23 12.25 -8.38 -54.07
CA PHE A 23 11.74 -7.08 -53.64
C PHE A 23 12.58 -6.60 -52.47
N TYR A 24 12.81 -5.30 -52.41
CA TYR A 24 13.67 -4.67 -51.42
C TYR A 24 12.89 -3.58 -50.70
N LEU A 25 12.97 -3.56 -49.38
CA LEU A 25 12.46 -2.51 -48.52
C LEU A 25 13.59 -1.54 -48.21
N THR A 26 13.36 -0.26 -48.43
CA THR A 26 14.31 0.79 -48.05
C THR A 26 14.15 1.20 -46.58
N GLN A 27 15.18 1.80 -45.99
CA GLN A 27 15.12 2.36 -44.63
C GLN A 27 14.00 3.40 -44.45
N CYS A 28 13.70 4.17 -45.51
CA CYS A 28 12.59 5.13 -45.51
C CYS A 28 11.20 4.50 -45.74
N GLY A 29 11.09 3.17 -45.79
CA GLY A 29 9.82 2.45 -45.85
C GLY A 29 9.22 2.23 -47.25
N HIS A 30 9.95 2.53 -48.32
CA HIS A 30 9.49 2.32 -49.69
C HIS A 30 9.95 0.97 -50.24
N ILE A 31 9.12 0.35 -51.07
CA ILE A 31 9.40 -0.97 -51.60
C ILE A 31 9.69 -0.90 -53.10
N PHE A 32 10.77 -1.54 -53.55
CA PHE A 32 11.16 -1.59 -54.96
C PHE A 32 11.42 -3.02 -55.41
N CYS A 33 11.11 -3.35 -56.67
CA CYS A 33 11.54 -4.61 -57.26
C CYS A 33 13.04 -4.55 -57.60
N HIS A 34 13.66 -5.71 -57.79
CA HIS A 34 15.09 -5.85 -58.13
C HIS A 34 15.54 -4.96 -59.31
N GLN A 35 14.68 -4.78 -60.32
CA GLN A 35 15.02 -3.92 -61.46
C GLN A 35 15.04 -2.42 -61.10
N CYS A 36 14.13 -1.98 -60.22
CA CYS A 36 14.06 -0.57 -59.86
C CYS A 36 15.15 -0.18 -58.85
N ILE A 37 15.51 -1.07 -57.93
CA ILE A 37 16.52 -0.76 -56.91
C ILE A 37 17.93 -0.60 -57.51
N ASN A 38 18.29 -1.41 -58.51
CA ASN A 38 19.60 -1.35 -59.14
C ASN A 38 19.83 -0.06 -59.98
N THR A 39 18.75 0.67 -60.31
CA THR A 39 18.86 1.92 -61.10
C THR A 39 19.17 3.18 -60.29
N GLY A 40 19.29 3.08 -58.95
CA GLY A 40 19.46 4.26 -58.09
C GLY A 40 20.00 3.89 -56.71
N MET A 41 21.18 3.26 -56.68
CA MET A 41 21.71 2.54 -55.50
C MET A 41 21.88 3.39 -54.23
N SER A 42 21.96 4.71 -54.31
CA SER A 42 22.15 5.58 -53.14
C SER A 42 20.90 6.37 -52.74
N THR A 43 19.94 6.62 -53.64
CA THR A 43 18.84 7.56 -53.35
C THR A 43 17.49 6.91 -53.57
N CYS A 44 16.60 7.01 -52.57
CA CYS A 44 15.24 6.51 -52.70
C CYS A 44 14.51 7.21 -53.84
N GLN A 45 14.07 6.45 -54.85
CA GLN A 45 13.41 7.02 -56.03
C GLN A 45 11.97 7.53 -55.78
N TYR A 46 11.42 7.29 -54.59
CA TYR A 46 10.08 7.77 -54.21
C TYR A 46 10.13 9.06 -53.38
N CYS A 47 10.91 9.08 -52.30
CA CYS A 47 11.00 10.23 -51.39
C CYS A 47 12.32 11.02 -51.47
N GLN A 48 13.23 10.63 -52.37
CA GLN A 48 14.53 11.29 -52.62
C GLN A 48 15.50 11.32 -51.43
N THR A 49 15.25 10.53 -50.39
CA THR A 49 16.20 10.36 -49.28
C THR A 49 17.53 9.80 -49.83
N PRO A 50 18.68 10.45 -49.55
CA PRO A 50 20.01 9.96 -49.94
C PRO A 50 20.52 8.86 -48.99
N ASP A 51 21.57 8.17 -49.43
CA ASP A 51 22.30 7.08 -48.75
C ASP A 51 21.43 6.02 -48.08
N VAL A 52 20.40 5.57 -48.80
CA VAL A 52 19.37 4.69 -48.25
C VAL A 52 19.81 3.23 -48.27
N GLN A 53 19.83 2.62 -47.09
CA GLN A 53 20.03 1.17 -46.96
C GLN A 53 18.78 0.40 -47.38
N THR A 54 18.99 -0.82 -47.86
CA THR A 54 17.92 -1.69 -48.33
C THR A 54 18.04 -3.08 -47.74
N VAL A 55 16.90 -3.71 -47.49
CA VAL A 55 16.79 -5.09 -47.01
C VAL A 55 15.95 -5.87 -48.00
N GLU A 56 16.45 -7.03 -48.43
CA GLU A 56 15.69 -7.91 -49.30
C GLU A 56 14.54 -8.57 -48.53
N LEU A 57 13.35 -8.57 -49.15
CA LEU A 57 12.13 -9.18 -48.63
C LEU A 57 12.06 -10.66 -49.05
N THR A 58 12.88 -11.49 -48.41
CA THR A 58 12.85 -12.95 -48.52
C THR A 58 12.01 -13.57 -47.41
N GLU A 59 11.38 -14.72 -47.69
CA GLU A 59 10.69 -15.50 -46.66
C GLU A 59 11.64 -16.56 -46.06
N PRO A 60 11.64 -16.75 -44.72
CA PRO A 60 10.93 -15.98 -43.71
C PRO A 60 11.50 -14.56 -43.54
N LEU A 61 10.63 -13.59 -43.24
CA LEU A 61 11.08 -12.20 -43.05
C LEU A 61 12.01 -12.09 -41.85
N PRO A 62 13.04 -11.21 -41.92
CA PRO A 62 13.78 -10.81 -40.74
C PRO A 62 12.85 -10.30 -39.65
N SER A 63 13.04 -10.76 -38.42
CA SER A 63 12.21 -10.40 -37.25
C SER A 63 12.10 -8.88 -37.07
N ALA A 64 13.17 -8.15 -37.37
CA ALA A 64 13.25 -6.70 -37.29
C ALA A 64 12.27 -5.96 -38.22
N ILE A 65 11.80 -6.58 -39.31
CA ILE A 65 10.87 -5.95 -40.26
C ILE A 65 9.56 -6.71 -40.40
N ALA A 66 9.44 -7.91 -39.81
CA ALA A 66 8.25 -8.74 -39.89
C ALA A 66 6.98 -8.02 -39.40
N TYR A 67 7.10 -7.17 -38.38
CA TYR A 67 5.97 -6.41 -37.82
C TYR A 67 5.33 -5.43 -38.81
N LEU A 68 6.08 -4.94 -39.80
CA LEU A 68 5.58 -4.04 -40.84
C LEU A 68 4.58 -4.73 -41.79
N PHE A 69 4.63 -6.06 -41.84
CA PHE A 69 3.78 -6.89 -42.68
C PHE A 69 2.72 -7.64 -41.87
N THR A 70 2.56 -7.31 -40.57
CA THR A 70 1.48 -7.85 -39.75
C THR A 70 0.13 -7.36 -40.29
N PRO A 71 -0.88 -8.25 -40.42
CA PRO A 71 -2.22 -7.85 -40.81
C PRO A 71 -2.76 -6.73 -39.92
N ARG A 72 -3.42 -5.74 -40.54
CA ARG A 72 -3.93 -4.54 -39.85
C ARG A 72 -4.75 -4.87 -38.61
N HIS A 73 -5.63 -5.87 -38.69
CA HIS A 73 -6.50 -6.26 -37.58
C HIS A 73 -5.71 -6.84 -36.40
N GLU A 74 -4.72 -7.70 -36.66
CA GLU A 74 -3.82 -8.24 -35.64
C GLU A 74 -2.99 -7.14 -34.99
N PHE A 75 -2.45 -6.21 -35.79
CA PHE A 75 -1.68 -5.07 -35.27
C PHE A 75 -2.51 -4.21 -34.31
N LEU A 76 -3.74 -3.85 -34.70
CA LEU A 76 -4.65 -3.06 -33.87
C LEU A 76 -5.05 -3.80 -32.59
N GLN A 77 -5.33 -5.11 -32.69
CA GLN A 77 -5.66 -5.94 -31.53
C GLN A 77 -4.50 -6.04 -30.54
N ASN A 78 -3.28 -6.22 -31.05
CA ASN A 78 -2.06 -6.25 -30.23
C ASN A 78 -1.83 -4.90 -29.54
N MET A 79 -1.97 -3.79 -30.29
CA MET A 79 -1.84 -2.45 -29.74
C MET A 79 -2.86 -2.19 -28.62
N ALA A 80 -4.13 -2.56 -28.82
CA ALA A 80 -5.17 -2.44 -27.80
C ALA A 80 -4.88 -3.30 -26.55
N SER A 81 -4.38 -4.52 -26.76
CA SER A 81 -4.00 -5.43 -25.67
C SER A 81 -2.86 -4.87 -24.84
N VAL A 82 -1.82 -4.32 -25.49
CA VAL A 82 -0.69 -3.66 -24.82
C VAL A 82 -1.15 -2.42 -24.06
N ALA A 83 -2.03 -1.60 -24.65
CA ALA A 83 -2.58 -0.42 -23.99
C ALA A 83 -3.38 -0.80 -22.73
N ASN A 84 -4.26 -1.80 -22.82
CA ASN A 84 -5.03 -2.31 -21.69
C ASN A 84 -4.14 -2.87 -20.58
N PHE A 85 -3.11 -3.62 -20.93
CA PHE A 85 -2.14 -4.12 -19.95
C PHE A 85 -1.46 -2.96 -19.20
N LYS A 86 -0.93 -1.96 -19.93
CA LYS A 86 -0.27 -0.80 -19.33
C LYS A 86 -1.23 -0.01 -18.42
N PHE A 87 -2.46 0.20 -18.87
CA PHE A 87 -3.49 0.87 -18.08
C PHE A 87 -3.78 0.10 -16.77
N ASN A 88 -3.95 -1.21 -16.84
CA ASN A 88 -4.20 -2.04 -15.66
C ASN A 88 -3.03 -2.00 -14.67
N GLN A 89 -1.78 -2.04 -15.16
CA GLN A 89 -0.59 -1.92 -14.31
C GLN A 89 -0.51 -0.55 -13.61
N MET A 90 -0.87 0.52 -14.32
CA MET A 90 -0.94 1.87 -13.76
C MET A 90 -1.98 1.92 -12.62
N MET A 91 -3.18 1.37 -12.84
CA MET A 91 -4.24 1.33 -11.83
C MET A 91 -3.85 0.54 -10.56
N ILE A 92 -3.15 -0.60 -10.73
CA ILE A 92 -2.64 -1.39 -9.60
C ILE A 92 -1.61 -0.59 -8.81
N THR A 93 -0.68 0.06 -9.52
CA THR A 93 0.38 0.86 -8.91
C THR A 93 -0.19 2.02 -8.11
N ASP A 94 -1.13 2.77 -8.68
CA ASP A 94 -1.80 3.87 -7.98
C ASP A 94 -2.52 3.40 -6.71
N LYS A 95 -3.25 2.28 -6.79
CA LYS A 95 -3.91 1.69 -5.62
C LYS A 95 -2.91 1.30 -4.52
N LEU A 96 -1.75 0.73 -4.89
CA LEU A 96 -0.70 0.36 -3.94
C LEU A 96 -0.09 1.59 -3.28
N LEU A 97 0.13 2.67 -4.03
CA LEU A 97 0.64 3.93 -3.49
C LEU A 97 -0.35 4.52 -2.47
N GLN A 98 -1.63 4.61 -2.83
CA GLN A 98 -2.68 5.08 -1.92
C GLN A 98 -2.79 4.23 -0.64
N GLN A 99 -2.64 2.91 -0.77
CA GLN A 99 -2.61 2.01 0.38
C GLN A 99 -1.37 2.23 1.25
N GLY A 100 -0.21 2.45 0.64
CA GLY A 100 1.04 2.79 1.33
C GLY A 100 0.92 4.09 2.11
N GLU A 101 0.31 5.13 1.54
CA GLU A 101 0.05 6.40 2.23
C GLU A 101 -0.87 6.23 3.44
N LYS A 102 -1.97 5.49 3.28
CA LYS A 102 -2.89 5.16 4.38
C LYS A 102 -2.19 4.39 5.50
N TYR A 103 -1.39 3.39 5.14
CA TYR A 103 -0.60 2.62 6.10
C TYR A 103 0.39 3.52 6.84
N ASN A 104 1.14 4.36 6.13
CA ASN A 104 2.11 5.28 6.74
C ASN A 104 1.44 6.31 7.65
N ALA A 105 0.28 6.83 7.27
CA ALA A 105 -0.52 7.70 8.13
C ALA A 105 -0.92 7.00 9.43
N LEU A 106 -1.44 5.76 9.33
CA LEU A 106 -1.82 4.97 10.50
C LEU A 106 -0.61 4.62 11.38
N LYS A 107 0.51 4.25 10.77
CA LYS A 107 1.77 3.95 11.47
C LYS A 107 2.23 5.16 12.29
N ARG A 108 2.18 6.38 11.72
CA ARG A 108 2.50 7.61 12.46
C ARG A 108 1.60 7.81 13.67
N LEU A 109 0.27 7.68 13.49
CA LEU A 109 -0.69 7.84 14.58
C LEU A 109 -0.46 6.82 15.71
N TYR A 110 -0.19 5.57 15.37
CA TYR A 110 0.13 4.52 16.33
C TYR A 110 1.35 4.90 17.19
N TRP A 111 2.44 5.36 16.57
CA TRP A 111 3.65 5.73 17.31
C TRP A 111 3.44 6.94 18.23
N GLU A 112 2.68 7.94 17.80
CA GLU A 112 2.33 9.08 18.65
C GLU A 112 1.45 8.68 19.84
N GLN A 113 0.48 7.80 19.61
CA GLN A 113 -0.36 7.26 20.69
C GLN A 113 0.47 6.45 21.68
N ARG A 114 1.39 5.61 21.20
CA ARG A 114 2.29 4.83 22.05
C ARG A 114 3.16 5.73 22.93
N LYS A 115 3.73 6.81 22.38
CA LYS A 115 4.49 7.81 23.18
C LYS A 115 3.62 8.41 24.28
N THR A 116 2.37 8.73 23.98
CA THR A 116 1.42 9.31 24.94
C THR A 116 1.08 8.32 26.07
N ILE A 117 0.82 7.05 25.74
CA ILE A 117 0.56 6.00 26.73
C ILE A 117 1.75 5.83 27.67
N LEU A 118 2.98 5.81 27.13
CA LEU A 118 4.19 5.69 27.95
C LEU A 118 4.33 6.87 28.93
N LYS A 119 4.03 8.10 28.50
CA LYS A 119 4.01 9.28 29.40
C LYS A 119 2.97 9.16 30.50
N ILE A 120 1.76 8.71 30.17
CA ILE A 120 0.69 8.48 31.16
C ILE A 120 1.10 7.41 32.17
N GLN A 121 1.73 6.33 31.72
CA GLN A 121 2.25 5.27 32.60
C GLN A 121 3.32 5.81 33.55
N GLN A 122 4.25 6.64 33.07
CA GLN A 122 5.26 7.29 33.90
C GLN A 122 4.62 8.22 34.94
N MET A 123 3.64 9.04 34.55
CA MET A 123 2.92 9.90 35.48
C MET A 123 2.18 9.08 36.55
N LYS A 124 1.50 8.00 36.15
CA LYS A 124 0.83 7.08 37.08
C LYS A 124 1.81 6.51 38.12
N GLN A 125 2.99 6.08 37.68
CA GLN A 125 4.01 5.57 38.59
C GLN A 125 4.44 6.64 39.60
N LYS A 126 4.74 7.85 39.14
CA LYS A 126 5.09 8.98 40.03
C LYS A 126 4.00 9.27 41.06
N PHE A 127 2.74 9.35 40.64
CA PHE A 127 1.62 9.55 41.57
C PHE A 127 1.50 8.42 42.59
N THR A 128 1.70 7.17 42.17
CA THR A 128 1.63 6.02 43.08
C THR A 128 2.75 6.07 44.12
N THR A 129 3.98 6.41 43.71
CA THR A 129 5.11 6.60 44.62
C THR A 129 4.82 7.71 45.63
N SER A 130 4.34 8.87 45.19
CA SER A 130 4.01 9.99 46.09
C SER A 130 2.89 9.65 47.08
N ILE A 131 1.88 8.86 46.66
CA ILE A 131 0.84 8.38 47.58
C ILE A 131 1.44 7.46 48.65
N ASN A 132 2.31 6.53 48.26
CA ASN A 132 2.95 5.61 49.20
C ASN A 132 3.87 6.35 50.18
N GLU A 133 4.62 7.36 49.72
CA GLU A 133 5.44 8.23 50.57
C GLU A 133 4.57 8.98 51.59
N LEU A 134 3.43 9.54 51.15
CA LEU A 134 2.50 10.22 52.04
C LEU A 134 1.95 9.26 53.11
N LEU A 135 1.53 8.05 52.72
CA LEU A 135 1.04 7.05 53.67
C LEU A 135 2.13 6.62 54.66
N ALA A 136 3.38 6.46 54.22
CA ALA A 136 4.51 6.14 55.10
C ALA A 136 4.80 7.27 56.09
N THR A 137 4.79 8.53 55.65
CA THR A 137 4.96 9.68 56.56
C THR A 137 3.85 9.74 57.60
N GLN A 138 2.60 9.49 57.20
CA GLN A 138 1.46 9.45 58.12
C GLN A 138 1.63 8.35 59.18
N GLN A 139 2.03 7.14 58.78
CA GLN A 139 2.27 6.03 59.71
C GLN A 139 3.40 6.34 60.70
N ASN A 140 4.50 6.96 60.24
CA ASN A 140 5.60 7.38 61.11
C ASN A 140 5.15 8.43 62.13
N HIS A 141 4.33 9.40 61.72
CA HIS A 141 3.75 10.39 62.66
C HIS A 141 2.88 9.72 63.74
N TYR A 142 2.06 8.73 63.38
CA TYR A 142 1.28 7.98 64.37
C TYR A 142 2.17 7.23 65.38
N GLN A 143 3.24 6.58 64.93
CA GLN A 143 4.17 5.87 65.82
C GLN A 143 4.90 6.81 66.79
N LEU A 144 5.31 8.00 66.33
CA LEU A 144 5.93 9.01 67.19
C LEU A 144 4.96 9.54 68.26
N ALA A 145 3.69 9.75 67.89
CA ALA A 145 2.65 10.18 68.81
C ALA A 145 2.35 9.12 69.89
N THR A 146 2.30 7.83 69.53
CA THR A 146 2.06 6.73 70.49
C THR A 146 3.24 6.46 71.42
N ASN A 147 4.48 6.67 70.96
CA ASN A 147 5.66 6.45 71.79
C ASN A 147 5.91 7.60 72.79
N SER A 148 5.44 8.81 72.47
CA SER A 148 5.58 9.99 73.35
C SER A 148 4.65 9.92 74.57
N THR A 149 3.51 9.22 74.49
CA THR A 149 2.56 9.07 75.61
C THR A 149 2.90 7.91 76.56
N ALA A 150 3.86 7.04 76.21
CA ALA A 150 4.26 5.90 77.04
C ALA A 150 5.39 6.20 78.04
N SER A 151 5.99 7.39 78.01
CA SER A 151 7.17 7.74 78.82
C SER A 151 6.94 8.72 79.98
N ASP A 152 5.71 9.22 80.17
CA ASP A 152 5.39 10.03 81.34
C ASP A 152 4.12 9.50 82.02
N GLY A 153 4.32 8.60 82.98
CA GLY A 153 3.30 7.99 83.82
C GLY A 153 2.70 8.99 84.82
N ARG A 154 2.09 10.07 84.31
CA ARG A 154 1.17 10.92 85.06
C ARG A 154 -0.15 10.98 84.31
N TYR A 155 -1.08 10.16 84.80
CA TYR A 155 -2.49 10.20 84.48
C TYR A 155 -3.04 11.61 84.74
N ILE A 156 -3.07 12.46 83.71
CA ILE A 156 -3.93 13.65 83.71
C ILE A 156 -5.19 13.22 82.98
N GLN A 157 -6.32 13.27 83.70
CA GLN A 157 -7.63 12.99 83.14
C GLN A 157 -7.89 13.88 81.93
N PRO A 158 -8.49 13.35 80.85
CA PRO A 158 -8.96 14.19 79.76
C PRO A 158 -10.14 15.02 80.28
N GLU A 159 -9.88 16.29 80.59
CA GLU A 159 -10.91 17.29 80.73
C GLU A 159 -11.69 17.36 79.42
N ASN A 160 -13.01 17.26 79.53
CA ASN A 160 -13.97 17.30 78.44
C ASN A 160 -13.84 18.62 77.65
N PHE A 161 -12.93 18.65 76.69
CA PHE A 161 -12.87 19.67 75.64
C PHE A 161 -13.82 19.32 74.48
N PHE A 162 -15.06 18.93 74.82
CA PHE A 162 -16.18 19.09 73.88
C PHE A 162 -16.52 20.58 73.83
N ARG A 163 -15.69 21.35 73.12
CA ARG A 163 -16.06 22.68 72.67
C ARG A 163 -17.12 22.47 71.59
N GLN A 164 -18.36 22.81 71.90
CA GLN A 164 -19.43 22.95 70.93
C GLN A 164 -18.98 23.92 69.84
N GLU A 165 -18.61 23.39 68.68
CA GLU A 165 -18.60 24.20 67.46
C GLU A 165 -20.03 24.33 66.96
N ASN A 166 -20.42 25.58 66.75
CA ASN A 166 -21.74 25.99 66.27
C ASN A 166 -22.16 25.20 65.01
N PRO A 167 -23.46 24.88 64.85
CA PRO A 167 -23.96 24.30 63.62
C PRO A 167 -23.70 25.26 62.45
N VAL A 168 -22.83 24.85 61.54
CA VAL A 168 -22.65 25.52 60.24
C VAL A 168 -23.98 25.42 59.48
N PRO A 169 -24.57 26.54 59.02
CA PRO A 169 -25.79 26.48 58.24
C PRO A 169 -25.54 25.77 56.92
N ASN A 170 -26.31 24.71 56.72
CA ASN A 170 -26.48 24.00 55.46
C ASN A 170 -27.02 24.97 54.39
N ASN A 171 -26.12 25.62 53.65
CA ASN A 171 -26.46 26.30 52.40
C ASN A 171 -26.11 25.38 51.22
N LEU A 172 -26.91 24.33 51.05
CA LEU A 172 -27.11 23.65 49.77
C LEU A 172 -27.97 24.56 48.86
N GLY A 173 -27.38 25.68 48.47
CA GLY A 173 -27.87 26.53 47.39
C GLY A 173 -27.30 26.03 46.07
N HIS A 174 -28.14 25.39 45.26
CA HIS A 174 -27.83 25.05 43.88
C HIS A 174 -27.38 26.29 43.08
N VAL A 175 -26.09 26.39 42.79
CA VAL A 175 -25.59 27.20 41.67
C VAL A 175 -25.12 26.24 40.59
N LYS A 176 -26.03 25.94 39.65
CA LYS A 176 -25.67 25.36 38.35
C LYS A 176 -24.93 26.44 37.54
N GLN A 177 -23.64 26.64 37.83
CA GLN A 177 -22.75 27.33 36.90
C GLN A 177 -22.14 26.29 35.96
N ASN A 178 -22.62 26.30 34.72
CA ASN A 178 -22.02 25.63 33.57
C ASN A 178 -20.63 26.22 33.30
N GLN A 179 -19.60 25.81 34.05
CA GLN A 179 -18.21 25.96 33.61
C GLN A 179 -17.79 24.68 32.91
N ARG A 180 -18.10 24.67 31.60
CA ARG A 180 -17.56 23.71 30.64
C ARG A 180 -16.04 23.93 30.60
N LEU A 181 -15.28 23.11 31.31
CA LEU A 181 -13.82 23.05 31.18
C LEU A 181 -13.47 22.80 29.71
N LYS A 182 -12.97 23.84 29.04
CA LYS A 182 -12.43 23.77 27.68
C LYS A 182 -11.11 23.00 27.74
N TYR A 183 -11.17 21.69 27.54
CA TYR A 183 -10.00 20.90 27.16
C TYR A 183 -9.55 21.33 25.75
N PRO A 184 -8.26 21.67 25.51
CA PRO A 184 -7.78 22.11 24.20
C PRO A 184 -7.47 20.95 23.24
N PHE A 185 -8.16 19.82 23.37
CA PHE A 185 -8.10 18.70 22.41
C PHE A 185 -9.42 18.57 21.65
N GLY A 186 -9.81 19.66 21.00
CA GLY A 186 -10.95 19.73 20.09
C GLY A 186 -10.51 19.99 18.65
N ARG A 187 -9.56 19.23 18.11
CA ARG A 187 -9.44 19.16 16.65
C ARG A 187 -10.64 18.36 16.16
N LYS A 188 -11.66 19.08 15.68
CA LYS A 188 -12.74 18.50 14.88
C LYS A 188 -12.09 17.88 13.64
N VAL A 189 -11.84 16.58 13.68
CA VAL A 189 -11.66 15.80 12.45
C VAL A 189 -13.07 15.65 11.90
N ALA A 190 -13.37 16.37 10.82
CA ALA A 190 -14.57 16.11 10.05
C ALA A 190 -14.46 14.67 9.55
N PHE A 191 -15.24 13.76 10.12
CA PHE A 191 -15.54 12.50 9.46
C PHE A 191 -16.41 12.87 8.26
N VAL A 192 -15.76 12.97 7.10
CA VAL A 192 -16.47 12.89 5.82
C VAL A 192 -17.15 11.52 5.85
N ASN A 193 -18.47 11.56 5.94
CA ASN A 193 -19.35 10.43 5.77
C ASN A 193 -19.26 10.01 4.29
N PRO A 194 -18.63 8.88 3.91
CA PRO A 194 -18.82 8.35 2.58
C PRO A 194 -20.14 7.59 2.61
N SER A 195 -21.14 8.19 1.98
CA SER A 195 -22.33 7.51 1.50
C SER A 195 -21.94 6.13 0.95
N ASN A 196 -22.37 5.08 1.62
CA ASN A 196 -22.18 3.70 1.20
C ASN A 196 -23.37 3.32 0.31
N PRO A 197 -23.20 3.10 -1.02
CA PRO A 197 -24.30 2.78 -1.90
C PRO A 197 -24.28 1.29 -2.23
N TYR A 198 -24.31 0.40 -1.23
CA TYR A 198 -24.60 -1.02 -1.46
C TYR A 198 -25.26 -1.59 -0.20
N ASP A 199 -26.56 -1.37 -0.12
CA ASP A 199 -27.47 -2.13 0.72
C ASP A 199 -28.13 -3.17 -0.20
N SER A 200 -27.66 -4.42 -0.11
CA SER A 200 -28.36 -5.55 -0.71
C SER A 200 -28.30 -6.73 0.25
N ALA A 201 -29.50 -7.12 0.65
CA ALA A 201 -29.87 -8.25 1.47
C ALA A 201 -29.22 -9.58 1.05
N SER A 202 -28.87 -10.42 2.03
CA SER A 202 -29.39 -11.78 2.29
C SER A 202 -28.41 -12.57 3.20
N PRO A 203 -28.71 -13.80 3.67
CA PRO A 203 -29.23 -14.07 5.01
C PRO A 203 -28.23 -14.77 5.94
N ARG A 204 -28.63 -14.82 7.22
CA ARG A 204 -27.99 -15.48 8.37
C ARG A 204 -27.39 -16.85 8.04
N ASP A 205 -26.10 -16.99 8.31
CA ASP A 205 -25.51 -18.25 8.76
C ASP A 205 -25.00 -18.10 10.19
N THR A 206 -25.58 -18.92 11.05
CA THR A 206 -25.30 -18.98 12.49
C THR A 206 -24.18 -19.99 12.67
N TYR A 207 -22.95 -19.52 12.94
CA TYR A 207 -21.85 -20.39 13.35
C TYR A 207 -21.33 -19.93 14.71
N SER A 208 -21.64 -20.71 15.74
CA SER A 208 -21.11 -20.56 17.09
C SER A 208 -19.82 -21.38 17.23
N PRO A 209 -18.64 -20.79 17.50
CA PRO A 209 -17.48 -21.58 17.91
C PRO A 209 -17.52 -21.76 19.43
N SER A 210 -17.52 -23.02 19.88
CA SER A 210 -17.29 -23.37 21.28
C SER A 210 -15.85 -22.96 21.67
N MET A 211 -15.74 -22.03 22.62
CA MET A 211 -14.46 -21.62 23.20
C MET A 211 -14.10 -22.61 24.31
N ASN A 212 -13.14 -23.49 24.04
CA ASN A 212 -12.49 -24.35 25.03
C ASN A 212 -11.57 -23.48 25.92
N MET A 213 -12.00 -23.24 27.15
CA MET A 213 -11.33 -22.39 28.16
C MET A 213 -10.29 -23.17 28.96
N ASN A 214 -9.28 -23.77 28.32
CA ASN A 214 -8.14 -24.36 29.04
C ASN A 214 -6.86 -24.33 28.19
N THR A 215 -6.28 -23.13 28.02
CA THR A 215 -4.86 -22.99 27.67
C THR A 215 -4.27 -21.80 28.42
N PRO A 216 -3.07 -21.95 29.03
CA PRO A 216 -2.41 -20.85 29.71
C PRO A 216 -2.07 -19.74 28.70
N ARG A 217 -2.51 -18.51 29.01
CA ARG A 217 -2.24 -17.31 28.21
C ARG A 217 -0.73 -17.03 28.16
N SER A 218 -0.09 -17.53 27.11
CA SER A 218 1.16 -16.94 26.62
C SER A 218 0.87 -15.48 26.28
N MET A 219 1.55 -14.54 26.94
CA MET A 219 1.48 -13.13 26.60
C MET A 219 2.07 -12.96 25.20
N ASN A 220 1.21 -13.00 24.19
CA ASN A 220 1.60 -12.64 22.84
C ASN A 220 2.15 -11.20 22.87
N PRO A 221 3.30 -10.94 22.23
CA PRO A 221 3.83 -9.59 22.15
C PRO A 221 2.78 -8.65 21.55
N PRO A 222 2.74 -7.38 21.99
CA PRO A 222 1.78 -6.41 21.48
C PRO A 222 1.92 -6.31 19.97
N ILE A 223 0.80 -6.43 19.26
CA ILE A 223 0.75 -6.30 17.80
C ILE A 223 1.26 -4.90 17.45
N THR A 224 2.48 -4.83 16.90
CA THR A 224 3.04 -3.60 16.33
C THR A 224 2.74 -3.55 14.83
N PRO A 225 2.76 -2.37 14.20
CA PRO A 225 2.64 -2.25 12.75
C PRO A 225 3.63 -3.11 11.95
N GLU A 226 4.81 -3.42 12.51
CA GLU A 226 5.78 -4.35 11.91
C GLU A 226 5.27 -5.81 11.92
N THR A 227 4.59 -6.25 12.99
CA THR A 227 4.10 -7.63 13.12
C THR A 227 2.93 -7.96 12.18
N VAL A 228 2.23 -6.95 11.67
CA VAL A 228 1.11 -7.11 10.73
C VAL A 228 1.61 -7.48 9.32
N ILE A 229 2.77 -6.98 8.91
CA ILE A 229 3.37 -7.27 7.59
C ILE A 229 3.74 -8.75 7.46
N TYR A 230 4.22 -9.37 8.54
CA TYR A 230 4.64 -10.78 8.52
C TYR A 230 3.48 -11.79 8.43
N ARG A 231 2.26 -11.43 8.81
CA ARG A 231 1.12 -12.36 8.79
C ARG A 231 0.41 -12.48 7.44
N ALA A 232 0.56 -11.50 6.54
CA ALA A 232 -0.18 -11.48 5.27
C ALA A 232 0.37 -12.45 4.21
N ASN A 233 1.62 -12.91 4.32
CA ASN A 233 2.29 -13.67 3.25
C ASN A 233 2.20 -15.20 3.35
N TYR A 234 1.59 -15.77 4.39
CA TYR A 234 1.53 -17.24 4.54
C TYR A 234 0.21 -17.89 4.13
N ARG A 235 -0.81 -17.13 3.70
CA ARG A 235 -2.17 -17.67 3.49
C ARG A 235 -2.58 -17.98 2.06
N ARG A 236 -1.68 -17.91 1.07
CA ARG A 236 -2.00 -18.35 -0.30
C ARG A 236 -0.79 -18.95 -0.99
N LEU A 237 -0.58 -20.25 -0.82
CA LEU A 237 -0.04 -21.14 -1.84
C LEU A 237 -0.52 -22.57 -1.55
N HIS A 238 -1.74 -22.90 -1.98
CA HIS A 238 -2.01 -24.27 -2.44
C HIS A 238 -1.76 -24.24 -3.94
N ARG A 239 -0.57 -24.70 -4.33
CA ARG A 239 -0.18 -24.95 -5.71
C ARG A 239 -0.58 -26.39 -6.01
N SER A 240 -1.61 -26.58 -6.83
CA SER A 240 -1.87 -27.88 -7.46
C SER A 240 -0.77 -28.13 -8.49
N GLU A 241 -0.11 -29.26 -8.34
CA GLU A 241 0.87 -29.79 -9.29
C GLU A 241 0.17 -30.17 -10.61
N GLY A 242 0.86 -29.89 -11.71
CA GLY A 242 0.42 -30.19 -13.06
C GLY A 242 1.54 -29.84 -14.04
N GLU A 243 2.27 -30.86 -14.44
CA GLU A 243 3.41 -30.86 -15.35
C GLU A 243 3.08 -30.26 -16.73
N SER A 244 4.03 -29.51 -17.29
CA SER A 244 4.63 -29.86 -18.59
C SER A 244 5.78 -28.90 -18.90
N THR A 245 6.94 -29.50 -19.13
CA THR A 245 8.20 -28.87 -19.50
C THR A 245 8.28 -28.68 -21.02
N THR A 246 8.56 -27.46 -21.49
CA THR A 246 9.34 -27.23 -22.71
C THR A 246 10.30 -26.06 -22.49
N PRO A 247 11.57 -26.14 -22.97
CA PRO A 247 12.56 -25.10 -22.72
C PRO A 247 12.52 -24.04 -23.83
N PHE A 248 12.35 -22.77 -23.45
CA PHE A 248 12.67 -21.64 -24.31
C PHE A 248 14.13 -21.23 -24.07
N SER A 249 14.95 -21.43 -25.09
CA SER A 249 16.31 -20.90 -25.18
C SER A 249 16.27 -19.40 -25.45
N ASN A 250 16.71 -18.61 -24.47
CA ASN A 250 17.03 -17.20 -24.64
C ASN A 250 18.47 -17.06 -25.15
N THR A 251 18.64 -16.68 -26.41
CA THR A 251 19.87 -16.04 -26.89
C THR A 251 19.63 -14.54 -26.99
N SER A 252 20.13 -13.82 -26.00
CA SER A 252 20.30 -12.37 -26.00
C SER A 252 21.50 -12.00 -26.85
N SER A 253 21.26 -11.46 -28.03
CA SER A 253 22.27 -10.74 -28.81
C SER A 253 21.94 -9.25 -28.77
N ASN A 254 22.80 -8.52 -28.05
CA ASN A 254 22.97 -7.07 -28.15
C ASN A 254 23.10 -6.66 -29.62
N ILE A 255 22.28 -5.72 -30.07
CA ILE A 255 22.54 -4.99 -31.31
C ILE A 255 22.37 -3.50 -31.00
N ASN A 256 23.51 -2.83 -30.88
CA ASN A 256 23.61 -1.39 -31.11
C ASN A 256 23.35 -1.14 -32.60
N LEU A 257 22.43 -0.22 -32.91
CA LEU A 257 22.29 0.36 -34.23
C LEU A 257 22.24 1.89 -34.07
N PHE A 258 23.29 2.53 -34.58
CA PHE A 258 23.28 3.88 -35.14
C PHE A 258 23.09 3.75 -36.64
#